data_AF-A0A453QJA1-F1
#
_entry.id   AF-A0A453QJA1-F1
#
_cell.length_a   1.000
_cell.length_b   1.000
_cell.length_c   1.000
_cell.angle_alpha   90.00
_cell.angle_beta   90.00
_cell.angle_gamma   90.00
#
_symmetry.space_group_name_H-M   'P 1'
#
loop_
_entity.id
_entity.type
_entity.pdbx_description
1 polymer ?
#
loop_
_entity_poly.entity_id
_entity_poly.type
_entity_poly.pdbx_seq_one_letter_code
_entity_poly.pdbx_strand_id
1 'polypeptide(L)'
;NTRVMRDLFGNGIFATDGENWRHQRKLASHEFSTKVLRDFSSDVFRINAAKLAEKISYAAANRITINMQKAREDILSRFILASEEDPVTMNDRYLRDIVLSFLIAGKDTTANTLSWFIYMLCKNPIVQDKIAYEIKESVELAQEDNIETFTARLKQGAIDKMQYLHATLTETLRLYPAVPVDGKMADEDDLLPNGYRVIKGDGMNYMIYAM
;
A
#
# COMPACT_ATOMS: atom_id res chain seq x y z
N ASN A 1 21.60 -5.22 -11.07
CA ASN A 1 20.38 -5.05 -10.26
C ASN A 1 19.46 -6.27 -10.28
N THR A 2 19.30 -6.96 -11.41
CA THR A 2 18.48 -8.19 -11.54
C THR A 2 18.87 -9.32 -10.59
N ARG A 3 20.17 -9.50 -10.31
CA ARG A 3 20.66 -10.51 -9.36
C ARG A 3 20.17 -10.25 -7.93
N VAL A 4 20.25 -9.01 -7.45
CA VAL A 4 19.76 -8.63 -6.11
C VAL A 4 18.23 -8.79 -6.00
N MET A 5 17.49 -8.40 -7.04
CA MET A 5 16.03 -8.59 -7.07
C MET A 5 15.65 -10.08 -7.10
N ARG A 6 16.37 -10.92 -7.86
CA ARG A 6 16.17 -12.38 -7.84
C ARG A 6 16.61 -13.03 -6.53
N ASP A 7 17.66 -12.53 -5.89
CA ASP A 7 18.11 -13.06 -4.60
C ASP A 7 17.09 -12.73 -3.49
N LEU A 8 16.45 -11.55 -3.57
CA LEU A 8 15.47 -11.08 -2.57
C LEU A 8 14.04 -11.59 -2.83
N PHE A 9 13.57 -11.54 -4.07
CA PHE A 9 12.19 -11.87 -4.45
C PHE A 9 12.08 -13.19 -5.21
N GLY A 10 13.19 -13.90 -5.46
CA GLY A 10 13.19 -15.18 -6.14
C GLY A 10 12.58 -15.08 -7.54
N ASN A 11 11.61 -15.96 -7.81
CA ASN A 11 10.80 -15.93 -9.03
C ASN A 11 9.46 -15.18 -8.83
N GLY A 12 9.35 -14.35 -7.79
CA GLY A 12 8.15 -13.59 -7.48
C GLY A 12 7.83 -12.50 -8.50
N ILE A 13 6.66 -11.90 -8.35
CA ILE A 13 6.02 -11.03 -9.34
C ILE A 13 6.85 -9.77 -9.70
N PHE A 14 7.77 -9.35 -8.83
CA PHE A 14 8.66 -8.20 -9.05
C PHE A 14 9.98 -8.55 -9.74
N ALA A 15 10.30 -9.84 -9.89
CA ALA A 15 11.58 -10.33 -10.42
C ALA A 15 11.42 -11.28 -11.62
N THR A 16 10.21 -11.37 -12.17
CA THR A 16 9.88 -12.24 -13.31
C THR A 16 9.19 -11.45 -14.42
N ASP A 17 9.35 -11.91 -15.66
CA ASP A 17 8.84 -11.29 -16.89
C ASP A 17 7.98 -12.28 -17.69
N GLY A 18 7.38 -11.80 -18.78
CA GLY A 18 6.68 -12.64 -19.77
C GLY A 18 5.48 -13.41 -19.20
N GLU A 19 5.32 -14.67 -19.61
CA GLU A 19 4.17 -15.50 -19.22
C GLU A 19 4.11 -15.80 -17.71
N ASN A 20 5.27 -15.96 -17.05
CA ASN A 20 5.33 -16.16 -15.60
C ASN A 20 4.77 -14.96 -14.86
N TRP A 21 5.15 -13.75 -15.28
CA TRP A 21 4.61 -12.52 -14.73
C TRP A 21 3.11 -12.40 -14.99
N ARG A 22 2.65 -12.69 -16.22
CA ARG A 22 1.21 -12.64 -16.57
C ARG A 22 0.40 -13.60 -15.70
N HIS A 23 0.90 -14.82 -15.49
CA HIS A 23 0.26 -15.83 -14.67
C HIS A 23 0.15 -15.39 -13.20
N GLN A 24 1.28 -15.00 -12.58
CA GLN A 24 1.29 -14.54 -11.19
C GLN A 24 0.43 -13.28 -10.98
N ARG A 25 0.48 -12.32 -11.93
CA ARG A 25 -0.36 -11.12 -11.89
C ARG A 25 -1.84 -11.47 -11.99
N LYS A 26 -2.22 -12.43 -12.83
CA LYS A 26 -3.62 -12.87 -12.96
C LYS A 26 -4.11 -13.47 -11.65
N LEU A 27 -3.34 -14.37 -11.04
CA LEU A 27 -3.67 -14.95 -9.73
C LEU A 27 -3.79 -13.86 -8.65
N ALA A 28 -2.80 -12.99 -8.53
CA ALA A 28 -2.81 -11.89 -7.56
C ALA A 28 -4.00 -10.94 -7.77
N SER A 29 -4.41 -10.67 -9.01
CA SER A 29 -5.50 -9.74 -9.29
C SER A 29 -6.85 -10.16 -8.69
N HIS A 30 -7.08 -11.47 -8.48
CA HIS A 30 -8.27 -11.96 -7.81
C HIS A 30 -8.24 -11.65 -6.30
N GLU A 31 -7.11 -11.93 -5.65
CA GLU A 31 -6.88 -11.67 -4.22
C GLU A 31 -6.84 -10.16 -3.87
N PHE A 32 -6.38 -9.33 -4.81
CA PHE A 32 -6.32 -7.87 -4.65
C PHE A 32 -7.48 -7.14 -5.33
N SER A 33 -8.56 -7.84 -5.67
CA SER A 33 -9.75 -7.17 -6.19
C SER A 33 -10.37 -6.24 -5.14
N THR A 34 -10.98 -5.14 -5.58
CA THR A 34 -11.63 -4.17 -4.68
C THR A 34 -12.63 -4.83 -3.75
N LYS A 35 -13.36 -5.84 -4.25
CA LYS A 35 -14.31 -6.62 -3.46
C LYS A 35 -13.60 -7.43 -2.37
N VAL A 36 -12.58 -8.22 -2.71
CA VAL A 36 -11.85 -9.04 -1.73
C VAL A 36 -11.17 -8.16 -0.68
N LEU A 37 -10.50 -7.08 -1.08
CA LEU A 37 -9.89 -6.15 -0.12
C LEU A 37 -10.94 -5.53 0.82
N ARG A 38 -12.10 -5.12 0.30
CA ARG A 38 -13.21 -4.57 1.08
C ARG A 38 -13.80 -5.59 2.04
N ASP A 39 -14.08 -6.80 1.56
CA ASP A 39 -14.75 -7.84 2.34
C ASP A 39 -13.84 -8.43 3.43
N PHE A 40 -12.56 -8.67 3.12
CA PHE A 40 -11.63 -9.32 4.05
C PHE A 40 -10.89 -8.34 4.95
N SER A 41 -10.52 -7.16 4.43
CA SER A 41 -9.58 -6.29 5.14
C SER A 41 -10.25 -5.12 5.82
N SER A 42 -11.49 -4.75 5.43
CA SER A 42 -12.17 -3.58 6.01
C SER A 42 -12.36 -3.73 7.52
N ASP A 43 -12.83 -4.87 8.01
CA ASP A 43 -13.04 -5.07 9.46
C ASP A 43 -11.71 -5.06 10.23
N VAL A 44 -10.66 -5.71 9.70
CA VAL A 44 -9.33 -5.73 10.34
C VAL A 44 -8.70 -4.34 10.34
N PHE A 45 -8.71 -3.63 9.22
CA PHE A 45 -8.17 -2.28 9.12
C PHE A 45 -8.91 -1.34 10.05
N ARG A 46 -10.23 -1.44 10.11
CA ARG A 46 -11.09 -0.62 10.93
C ARG A 46 -10.82 -0.80 12.43
N ILE A 47 -10.74 -2.04 12.90
CA ILE A 47 -10.41 -2.34 14.30
C ILE A 47 -9.02 -1.80 14.67
N ASN A 48 -8.04 -2.00 13.79
CA ASN A 48 -6.67 -1.54 14.06
C ASN A 48 -6.53 -0.01 13.94
N ALA A 49 -7.24 0.61 13.02
CA ALA A 49 -7.30 2.06 12.85
C ALA A 49 -7.94 2.74 14.06
N ALA A 50 -9.04 2.20 14.60
CA ALA A 50 -9.66 2.72 15.81
C ALA A 50 -8.69 2.66 17.01
N LYS A 51 -8.03 1.51 17.23
CA LYS A 51 -7.00 1.35 18.27
C LYS A 51 -5.84 2.33 18.10
N LEU A 52 -5.43 2.59 16.87
CA LEU A 52 -4.37 3.55 16.58
C LEU A 52 -4.83 4.99 16.86
N ALA A 53 -6.03 5.35 16.43
CA ALA A 53 -6.62 6.66 16.67
C ALA A 53 -6.78 6.97 18.17
N GLU A 54 -7.20 6.00 18.99
CA GLU A 54 -7.23 6.15 20.46
C GLU A 54 -5.85 6.47 21.03
N LYS A 55 -4.82 5.71 20.61
CA LYS A 55 -3.44 5.92 21.07
C LYS A 55 -2.92 7.29 20.66
N ILE A 56 -3.17 7.71 19.42
CA ILE A 56 -2.76 9.03 18.91
C ILE A 56 -3.51 10.14 19.65
N SER A 57 -4.82 10.00 19.86
CA SER A 57 -5.63 10.97 20.59
C SER A 57 -5.14 11.14 22.03
N TYR A 58 -4.89 10.03 22.73
CA TYR A 58 -4.31 10.04 24.07
C TYR A 58 -2.95 10.74 24.08
N ALA A 59 -2.05 10.40 23.16
CA ALA A 59 -0.73 11.02 23.12
C ALA A 59 -0.79 12.50 22.75
N ALA A 60 -1.66 12.90 21.83
CA ALA A 60 -1.87 14.30 21.46
C ALA A 60 -2.37 15.12 22.66
N ALA A 61 -3.36 14.61 23.40
CA ALA A 61 -3.89 15.25 24.61
C ALA A 61 -2.82 15.42 25.70
N ASN A 62 -1.90 14.46 25.82
CA ASN A 62 -0.84 14.46 26.82
C ASN A 62 0.51 14.98 26.32
N ARG A 63 0.59 15.47 25.07
CA ARG A 63 1.82 15.92 24.40
C ARG A 63 2.95 14.88 24.44
N ILE A 64 2.60 13.60 24.31
CA ILE A 64 3.54 12.48 24.29
C ILE A 64 3.99 12.21 22.85
N THR A 65 5.29 12.09 22.63
CA THR A 65 5.83 11.64 21.34
C THR A 65 5.64 10.13 21.19
N ILE A 66 4.89 9.69 20.17
CA ILE A 66 4.76 8.26 19.84
C ILE A 66 5.81 7.88 18.80
N ASN A 67 6.53 6.80 19.06
CA ASN A 67 7.30 6.11 18.03
C ASN A 67 6.36 5.12 17.28
N MET A 68 6.15 5.37 15.99
CA MET A 68 5.27 4.58 15.12
C MET A 68 5.91 3.27 14.64
N GLN A 69 7.18 3.01 14.96
CA GLN A 69 7.90 1.79 14.61
C GLN A 69 7.80 0.74 15.72
N LYS A 70 6.70 0.01 15.77
CA LYS A 70 6.64 -1.31 16.43
C LYS A 70 5.90 -2.31 15.56
N ALA A 71 6.61 -3.35 15.13
CA ALA A 71 6.09 -4.40 14.27
C ALA A 71 5.31 -5.45 15.07
N ARG A 72 4.17 -5.91 14.53
CA ARG A 72 3.61 -7.24 14.78
C ARG A 72 3.01 -7.81 13.49
N GLU A 73 3.07 -9.13 13.42
CA GLU A 73 2.83 -10.02 12.28
C GLU A 73 1.33 -10.16 11.91
N ASP A 74 1.00 -10.26 10.62
CA ASP A 74 0.32 -11.43 10.01
C ASP A 74 -0.30 -11.14 8.61
N ILE A 75 0.25 -11.83 7.62
CA ILE A 75 -0.24 -12.07 6.25
C ILE A 75 0.29 -13.47 5.85
N LEU A 76 1.49 -13.80 6.34
CA LEU A 76 2.15 -15.10 6.31
C LEU A 76 1.25 -16.27 6.65
N SER A 77 0.44 -16.21 7.71
CA SER A 77 -0.39 -17.35 8.13
C SER A 77 -1.46 -17.69 7.09
N ARG A 78 -1.96 -16.68 6.38
CA ARG A 78 -3.02 -16.87 5.36
C ARG A 78 -2.50 -17.50 4.07
N PHE A 79 -1.29 -17.16 3.66
CA PHE A 79 -0.65 -17.79 2.50
C PHE A 79 -0.25 -19.24 2.79
N ILE A 80 0.09 -19.57 4.04
CA ILE A 80 0.35 -20.95 4.46
C ILE A 80 -0.94 -21.79 4.36
N LEU A 81 -2.08 -21.28 4.81
CA LEU A 81 -3.36 -21.99 4.70
C LEU A 81 -3.79 -22.23 3.24
N ALA A 82 -3.62 -21.23 2.37
CA ALA A 82 -3.94 -21.38 0.93
C ALA A 82 -3.05 -22.41 0.23
N SER A 83 -1.83 -22.66 0.74
CA SER A 83 -0.94 -23.69 0.17
C SER A 83 -1.38 -25.12 0.46
N GLU A 84 -2.23 -25.32 1.47
CA GLU A 84 -2.77 -26.63 1.79
C GLU A 84 -3.82 -27.08 0.75
N GLU A 85 -4.40 -26.14 -0.02
CA GLU A 85 -5.40 -26.42 -1.07
C GLU A 85 -4.79 -26.73 -2.44
N ASP A 86 -3.61 -26.18 -2.78
CA ASP A 86 -2.85 -26.48 -4.01
C ASP A 86 -1.34 -26.66 -3.74
N PRO A 87 -0.94 -27.79 -3.12
CA PRO A 87 0.44 -28.03 -2.70
C PRO A 87 1.42 -28.26 -3.87
N VAL A 88 0.92 -28.56 -5.08
CA VAL A 88 1.77 -28.80 -6.26
C VAL A 88 2.22 -27.47 -6.88
N THR A 89 1.32 -26.49 -6.94
CA THR A 89 1.61 -25.15 -7.49
C THR A 89 2.20 -24.22 -6.43
N MET A 90 1.72 -24.28 -5.17
CA MET A 90 2.12 -23.41 -4.06
C MET A 90 3.12 -24.07 -3.10
N ASN A 91 4.26 -24.53 -3.61
CA ASN A 91 5.34 -25.07 -2.77
C ASN A 91 6.01 -23.98 -1.90
N ASP A 92 6.74 -24.39 -0.86
CA ASP A 92 7.41 -23.52 0.11
C ASP A 92 8.26 -22.41 -0.52
N ARG A 93 8.89 -22.69 -1.66
CA ARG A 93 9.71 -21.72 -2.39
C ARG A 93 8.83 -20.64 -3.04
N TYR A 94 7.74 -21.04 -3.69
CA TYR A 94 6.78 -20.12 -4.31
C TYR A 94 6.08 -19.24 -3.26
N LEU A 95 5.64 -19.84 -2.14
CA LEU A 95 5.04 -19.11 -1.02
C LEU A 95 5.98 -18.07 -0.42
N ARG A 96 7.22 -18.47 -0.11
CA ARG A 96 8.21 -17.55 0.45
C ARG A 96 8.45 -16.37 -0.49
N ASP A 97 8.65 -16.64 -1.78
CA ASP A 97 8.96 -15.62 -2.78
C ASP A 97 7.78 -14.63 -2.97
N ILE A 98 6.52 -15.12 -2.92
CA ILE A 98 5.31 -14.30 -3.03
C ILE A 98 4.98 -13.53 -1.75
N VAL A 99 5.08 -14.18 -0.59
CA VAL A 99 4.75 -13.58 0.70
C VAL A 99 5.72 -12.48 1.06
N LEU A 100 7.03 -12.70 0.83
CA LEU A 100 8.04 -11.66 1.01
C LEU A 100 7.79 -10.48 0.07
N SER A 101 7.44 -10.76 -1.19
CA SER A 101 7.07 -9.73 -2.17
C SER A 101 5.92 -8.86 -1.65
N PHE A 102 4.82 -9.45 -1.20
CA PHE A 102 3.65 -8.69 -0.74
C PHE A 102 3.85 -8.01 0.61
N LEU A 103 4.56 -8.66 1.55
CA LEU A 103 4.80 -8.09 2.88
C LEU A 103 5.67 -6.83 2.79
N ILE A 104 6.75 -6.88 2.02
CA ILE A 104 7.65 -5.74 1.82
C ILE A 104 6.94 -4.66 1.01
N ALA A 105 6.33 -5.03 -0.13
CA ALA A 105 5.67 -4.07 -1.01
C ALA A 105 4.47 -3.38 -0.37
N GLY A 106 3.72 -4.05 0.52
CA GLY A 106 2.53 -3.48 1.16
C GLY A 106 2.81 -2.67 2.42
N LYS A 107 3.84 -3.04 3.20
CA LYS A 107 4.12 -2.41 4.50
C LYS A 107 4.81 -1.06 4.35
N ASP A 108 5.98 -1.02 3.71
CA ASP A 108 6.84 0.16 3.75
C ASP A 108 6.30 1.28 2.85
N THR A 109 5.71 0.92 1.70
CA THR A 109 5.08 1.90 0.79
C THR A 109 3.87 2.58 1.42
N THR A 110 2.98 1.81 2.09
CA THR A 110 1.81 2.34 2.79
C THR A 110 2.25 3.20 3.98
N ALA A 111 3.21 2.74 4.78
CA ALA A 111 3.73 3.50 5.92
C ALA A 111 4.36 4.84 5.49
N ASN A 112 5.16 4.83 4.42
CA ASN A 112 5.74 6.05 3.87
C ASN A 112 4.66 7.02 3.35
N THR A 113 3.68 6.51 2.59
CA THR A 113 2.56 7.31 2.06
C THR A 113 1.77 7.97 3.19
N LEU A 114 1.39 7.20 4.22
CA LEU A 114 0.65 7.72 5.37
C LEU A 114 1.46 8.75 6.17
N SER A 115 2.77 8.55 6.30
CA SER A 115 3.65 9.51 6.99
C SER A 115 3.68 10.85 6.27
N TRP A 116 3.86 10.84 4.94
CA TRP A 116 3.79 12.06 4.12
C TRP A 116 2.40 12.69 4.14
N PHE A 117 1.34 11.89 4.06
CA PHE A 117 -0.03 12.38 4.13
C PHE A 117 -0.30 13.13 5.43
N ILE A 118 0.01 12.53 6.58
CA ILE A 118 -0.15 13.15 7.90
C ILE A 118 0.71 14.41 8.00
N TYR A 119 1.96 14.36 7.55
CA TYR A 119 2.83 15.54 7.51
C TYR A 119 2.22 16.68 6.70
N MET A 120 1.68 16.39 5.52
CA MET A 120 1.03 17.38 4.66
C MET A 120 -0.22 17.96 5.30
N LEU A 121 -1.02 17.17 6.03
CA LEU A 121 -2.14 17.70 6.80
C LEU A 121 -1.68 18.66 7.90
N CYS A 122 -0.66 18.30 8.67
CA CYS A 122 -0.11 19.17 9.70
C CYS A 122 0.42 20.50 9.15
N LYS A 123 0.90 20.51 7.90
CA LYS A 123 1.38 21.72 7.22
C LYS A 123 0.27 22.53 6.55
N ASN A 124 -0.92 21.97 6.38
CA ASN A 124 -2.04 22.60 5.65
C ASN A 124 -3.35 22.50 6.45
N PRO A 125 -3.54 23.31 7.51
CA PRO A 125 -4.72 23.25 8.38
C PRO A 125 -6.05 23.39 7.64
N ILE A 126 -6.11 24.23 6.62
CA ILE A 126 -7.32 24.43 5.80
C ILE A 126 -7.73 23.13 5.08
N VAL A 127 -6.75 22.35 4.60
CA VAL A 127 -7.00 21.06 3.93
C VAL A 127 -7.45 20.02 4.96
N GLN A 128 -6.80 20.00 6.12
CA GLN A 128 -7.19 19.14 7.25
C GLN A 128 -8.64 19.40 7.68
N ASP A 129 -9.05 20.65 7.83
CA ASP A 129 -10.42 21.03 8.24
C ASP A 129 -11.45 20.60 7.20
N LYS A 130 -11.16 20.77 5.91
CA LYS A 130 -12.02 20.31 4.82
C LYS A 130 -12.21 18.79 4.81
N ILE A 131 -11.12 18.03 5.00
CA ILE A 131 -11.19 16.57 5.11
C ILE A 131 -12.00 16.17 6.34
N ALA A 132 -11.77 16.81 7.49
CA ALA A 132 -12.52 16.51 8.70
C ALA A 132 -14.02 16.82 8.54
N TYR A 133 -14.37 17.88 7.83
CA TYR A 133 -15.76 18.21 7.49
C TYR A 133 -16.38 17.16 6.57
N GLU A 134 -15.71 16.81 5.47
CA GLU A 134 -16.18 15.79 4.52
C GLU A 134 -16.40 14.43 5.20
N ILE A 135 -15.47 14.02 6.07
CA ILE A 135 -15.62 12.78 6.84
C ILE A 135 -16.85 12.85 7.74
N LYS A 136 -17.00 13.93 8.51
CA LYS A 136 -18.14 14.12 9.43
C LYS A 136 -19.48 14.07 8.69
N GLU A 137 -19.58 14.73 7.54
CA GLU A 137 -20.77 14.73 6.71
C GLU A 137 -21.04 13.32 6.13
N SER A 138 -20.01 12.65 5.62
CA SER A 138 -20.14 11.34 4.97
C SER A 138 -20.60 10.23 5.91
N VAL A 139 -20.25 10.30 7.20
CA VAL A 139 -20.68 9.34 8.23
C VAL A 139 -21.78 9.89 9.15
N GLU A 140 -22.35 11.06 8.83
CA GLU A 140 -23.43 11.72 9.57
C GLU A 140 -23.11 11.84 11.08
N LEU A 141 -21.86 12.17 11.42
CA LEU A 141 -21.37 12.22 12.81
C LEU A 141 -22.09 13.31 13.63
N ALA A 142 -22.72 12.90 14.73
CA ALA A 142 -23.28 13.78 15.75
C ALA A 142 -22.25 14.11 16.83
N GLN A 143 -22.47 15.18 17.61
CA GLN A 143 -21.54 15.62 18.66
C GLN A 143 -21.32 14.59 19.78
N GLU A 144 -22.29 13.71 20.02
CA GLU A 144 -22.25 12.69 21.09
C GLU A 144 -21.67 11.34 20.60
N ASP A 145 -21.35 11.22 19.32
CA ASP A 145 -20.86 9.97 18.76
C ASP A 145 -19.44 9.65 19.24
N ASN A 146 -19.24 8.40 19.66
CA ASN A 146 -17.94 7.88 20.07
C ASN A 146 -17.23 7.18 18.90
N ILE A 147 -16.01 6.69 19.16
CA ILE A 147 -15.19 6.05 18.12
C ILE A 147 -15.83 4.76 17.60
N GLU A 148 -16.63 4.06 18.40
CA GLU A 148 -17.31 2.83 18.00
C GLU A 148 -18.45 3.13 17.02
N THR A 149 -19.21 4.20 17.28
CA THR A 149 -20.25 4.69 16.37
C THR A 149 -19.66 5.17 15.04
N PHE A 150 -18.56 5.93 15.08
CA PHE A 150 -17.80 6.30 13.89
C PHE A 150 -17.38 5.07 13.07
N THR A 151 -16.79 4.10 13.76
CA THR A 151 -16.32 2.83 13.20
C THR A 151 -17.47 2.03 12.59
N ALA A 152 -18.64 1.98 13.22
CA ALA A 152 -19.81 1.29 12.69
C ALA A 152 -20.30 1.90 11.37
N ARG A 153 -20.28 3.23 11.25
CA ARG A 153 -20.78 3.97 10.07
C ARG A 153 -19.81 3.97 8.88
N LEU A 154 -18.55 3.57 9.08
CA LEU A 154 -17.56 3.40 7.99
C LEU A 154 -17.83 2.22 7.03
N LYS A 155 -18.95 1.49 7.15
CA LYS A 155 -19.15 0.20 6.48
C LYS A 155 -19.72 0.23 5.06
N GLN A 156 -20.58 1.18 4.67
CA GLN A 156 -21.22 1.17 3.34
C GLN A 156 -21.44 2.57 2.76
N GLY A 157 -20.89 2.81 1.56
CA GLY A 157 -21.09 4.03 0.77
C GLY A 157 -20.43 5.30 1.31
N ALA A 158 -20.15 5.37 2.62
CA ALA A 158 -19.53 6.54 3.24
C ALA A 158 -18.14 6.84 2.66
N ILE A 159 -17.30 5.81 2.47
CA ILE A 159 -15.97 5.98 1.87
C ILE A 159 -16.08 6.49 0.42
N ASP A 160 -17.07 6.01 -0.33
CA ASP A 160 -17.29 6.40 -1.73
C ASP A 160 -17.71 7.89 -1.85
N LYS A 161 -18.16 8.51 -0.76
CA LYS A 161 -18.47 9.95 -0.68
C LYS A 161 -17.26 10.83 -0.33
N MET A 162 -16.15 10.25 0.17
CA MET A 162 -14.97 11.00 0.63
C MET A 162 -14.01 11.36 -0.52
N GLN A 163 -14.51 12.11 -1.50
CA GLN A 163 -13.78 12.43 -2.74
C GLN A 163 -12.60 13.36 -2.51
N TYR A 164 -12.74 14.34 -1.60
CA TYR A 164 -11.69 15.29 -1.26
C TYR A 164 -10.55 14.61 -0.48
N LEU A 165 -10.87 13.66 0.41
CA LEU A 165 -9.89 12.78 1.04
C LEU A 165 -9.13 11.97 -0.01
N HIS A 166 -9.82 11.32 -0.94
CA HIS A 166 -9.20 10.57 -2.03
C HIS A 166 -8.30 11.45 -2.90
N ALA A 167 -8.76 12.66 -3.25
CA ALA A 167 -7.98 13.63 -4.00
C ALA A 167 -6.71 14.05 -3.24
N THR A 168 -6.81 14.28 -1.93
CA THR A 168 -5.66 14.67 -1.11
C THR A 168 -4.65 13.54 -0.95
N LEU A 169 -5.10 12.29 -0.80
CA LEU A 169 -4.23 11.11 -0.80
C LEU A 169 -3.51 10.95 -2.15
N THR A 170 -4.25 11.14 -3.25
CA THR A 170 -3.70 11.07 -4.61
C THR A 170 -2.66 12.18 -4.84
N GLU A 171 -2.95 13.41 -4.39
CA GLU A 171 -2.01 14.53 -4.49
C GLU A 171 -0.77 14.33 -3.61
N THR A 172 -0.93 13.70 -2.44
CA THR A 172 0.21 13.31 -1.60
C THR A 172 1.10 12.32 -2.33
N LEU A 173 0.53 11.30 -2.98
CA LEU A 173 1.27 10.33 -3.79
C LEU A 173 1.93 10.96 -5.02
N ARG A 174 1.34 12.01 -5.60
CA ARG A 174 1.94 12.78 -6.70
C ARG A 174 3.16 13.58 -6.22
N LEU A 175 3.05 14.24 -5.07
CA LEU A 175 4.13 15.05 -4.49
C LEU A 175 5.24 14.20 -3.84
N TYR A 176 4.87 13.08 -3.23
CA TYR A 176 5.74 12.18 -2.46
C TYR A 176 5.39 10.72 -2.78
N PRO A 177 5.72 10.25 -4.00
CA PRO A 177 5.49 8.86 -4.40
C PRO A 177 6.19 7.88 -3.45
N ALA A 178 5.49 6.81 -3.10
CA ALA A 178 6.02 5.78 -2.20
C ALA A 178 7.26 5.09 -2.76
N VAL A 179 7.33 4.98 -4.10
CA VAL A 179 8.47 4.46 -4.86
C VAL A 179 8.88 5.56 -5.84
N PRO A 180 9.87 6.40 -5.51
CA PRO A 180 10.22 7.56 -6.33
C PRO A 180 11.03 7.21 -7.58
N VAL A 181 11.65 6.02 -7.60
CA VAL A 181 12.47 5.52 -8.71
C VAL A 181 12.20 4.03 -8.91
N ASP A 182 11.90 3.63 -10.14
CA ASP A 182 11.76 2.23 -10.54
C ASP A 182 12.91 1.82 -11.47
N GLY A 183 13.69 0.83 -11.05
CA GLY A 183 14.84 0.34 -11.78
C GLY A 183 14.48 -0.76 -12.78
N LYS A 184 14.94 -0.62 -14.02
CA LYS A 184 14.86 -1.62 -15.09
C LYS A 184 16.25 -1.96 -15.60
N MET A 185 16.33 -3.01 -16.42
CA MET A 185 17.55 -3.42 -17.10
C MET A 185 17.21 -3.74 -18.55
N ALA A 186 18.06 -3.30 -19.48
CA ALA A 186 17.90 -3.64 -20.88
C ALA A 186 18.21 -5.13 -21.11
N ASP A 187 17.24 -5.88 -21.64
CA ASP A 187 17.45 -7.29 -21.98
C ASP A 187 18.15 -7.47 -23.33
N GLU A 188 18.00 -6.49 -24.22
CA GLU A 188 18.62 -6.45 -25.54
C GLU A 188 19.08 -5.03 -25.84
N ASP A 189 19.95 -4.88 -26.84
CA ASP A 189 20.35 -3.57 -27.35
C ASP A 189 19.12 -2.86 -27.94
N ASP A 190 18.92 -1.59 -27.62
CA ASP A 190 17.77 -0.81 -28.09
C ASP A 190 18.14 0.67 -28.31
N LEU A 191 17.30 1.37 -29.06
CA LEU A 191 17.38 2.81 -29.30
C LEU A 191 16.16 3.51 -28.70
N LEU A 192 16.38 4.33 -27.69
CA LEU A 192 15.31 5.10 -27.06
C LEU A 192 14.74 6.16 -28.03
N PRO A 193 13.50 6.65 -27.81
CA PRO A 193 12.85 7.62 -28.72
C PRO A 193 13.63 8.93 -28.94
N ASN A 194 14.56 9.27 -28.04
CA ASN A 194 15.44 10.43 -28.14
C ASN A 194 16.77 10.14 -28.88
N GLY A 195 16.94 8.95 -29.46
CA GLY A 195 18.12 8.53 -30.20
C GLY A 195 19.29 8.02 -29.34
N TYR A 196 19.13 7.91 -28.02
CA TYR A 196 20.15 7.32 -27.15
C TYR A 196 20.13 5.80 -27.26
N ARG A 197 21.30 5.21 -27.46
CA ARG A 197 21.48 3.76 -27.50
C ARG A 197 21.65 3.21 -26.10
N VAL A 198 20.92 2.15 -25.80
CA VAL A 198 21.04 1.35 -24.57
C VAL A 198 21.55 -0.03 -24.98
N ILE A 199 22.54 -0.53 -24.26
CA ILE A 199 23.16 -1.83 -24.55
C ILE A 199 22.58 -2.86 -23.58
N LYS A 200 22.46 -4.11 -24.02
CA LYS A 200 22.08 -5.24 -23.17
C LYS A 200 22.86 -5.22 -21.85
N GLY A 201 22.13 -5.25 -20.74
CA GLY A 201 22.66 -5.22 -19.39
C GLY A 201 22.73 -3.83 -18.74
N ASP A 202 22.54 -2.75 -19.51
CA ASP A 202 22.48 -1.40 -18.96
C ASP A 202 21.31 -1.25 -17.99
N GLY A 203 21.57 -0.62 -16.85
CA GLY A 203 20.55 -0.28 -15.87
C GLY A 203 19.84 1.02 -16.27
N MET A 204 18.52 1.00 -16.26
CA MET A 204 17.69 2.17 -16.52
C MET A 204 16.88 2.52 -15.28
N ASN A 205 16.68 3.81 -15.00
CA ASN A 205 15.87 4.26 -13.87
C ASN A 205 14.71 5.12 -14.38
N TYR A 206 13.50 4.72 -14.05
CA TYR A 206 12.28 5.49 -14.27
C TYR A 206 12.03 6.36 -13.03
N MET A 207 12.27 7.66 -13.16
CA MET A 207 12.20 8.64 -12.06
C MET A 207 10.77 9.15 -11.85
N ILE A 208 9.94 8.35 -11.17
CA ILE A 208 8.53 8.67 -10.87
C ILE A 208 8.38 10.04 -10.19
N TYR A 209 9.30 10.39 -9.30
CA TYR A 209 9.27 11.68 -8.59
C TYR A 209 9.40 12.91 -9.49
N ALA A 210 10.04 12.77 -10.66
CA ALA A 210 10.40 13.89 -11.53
C ALA A 210 9.40 14.12 -12.68
N MET A 211 8.39 13.25 -12.85
CA MET A 211 7.34 13.37 -13.87
C MET A 211 6.07 13.97 -13.30
#